data_AF-A0A847JT87-F1
#
_entry.id   AF-A0A847JT87-F1
#
_cell.length_a   1.000
_cell.length_b   1.000
_cell.length_c   1.000
_cell.angle_alpha   90.00
_cell.angle_beta   90.00
_cell.angle_gamma   90.00
#
_symmetry.space_group_name_H-M   'P 1'
#
loop_
_entity.id
_entity.type
_entity.pdbx_description
1 polymer ?
#
loop_
_entity_poly.entity_id
_entity_poly.type
_entity_poly.pdbx_seq_one_letter_code
_entity_poly.pdbx_strand_id
1 'polypeptide(L)' 'MKGIQLFDGDIVVFIPCEIHEEGIWFIRIMDDLYVKRVEFDPINRKIRIMSENPRYPDRIESADGQS' A
#
# COMPACT_ATOMS: atom_id res chain seq x y z
N MET A 1 9.04 6.86 1.86
CA MET A 1 9.09 5.39 2.02
C MET A 1 10.56 4.90 2.07
N LYS A 2 11.30 5.16 3.15
CA LYS A 2 12.78 5.12 3.15
C LYS A 2 13.38 3.72 3.38
N GLY A 3 13.31 2.92 2.32
CA GLY A 3 13.95 1.62 2.05
C GLY A 3 13.98 1.32 0.54
N ILE A 4 13.20 2.08 -0.24
CA ILE A 4 13.16 2.05 -1.71
C ILE A 4 13.47 3.42 -2.35
N GLN A 5 14.02 4.36 -1.56
CA GLN A 5 14.43 5.70 -2.00
C GLN A 5 13.29 6.58 -2.59
N LEU A 6 12.04 6.39 -2.16
CA LEU A 6 10.94 7.32 -2.45
C LEU A 6 10.77 8.32 -1.30
N PHE A 7 10.83 9.61 -1.61
CA PHE A 7 10.80 10.73 -0.67
C PHE A 7 9.66 11.71 -0.94
N ASP A 8 9.50 12.68 -0.04
CA ASP A 8 8.52 13.74 -0.18
C ASP A 8 8.87 14.63 -1.39
N GLY A 9 7.87 14.93 -2.23
CA GLY A 9 8.03 15.70 -3.46
C GLY A 9 8.42 14.90 -4.72
N ASP A 10 8.73 13.61 -4.59
CA ASP A 10 9.04 12.75 -5.75
C ASP A 10 7.79 12.49 -6.62
N ILE A 11 8.02 12.38 -7.93
CA ILE A 11 6.98 12.00 -8.90
C ILE A 11 6.93 10.47 -9.00
N VAL A 12 5.73 9.90 -8.86
CA VAL A 12 5.48 8.47 -9.03
C VAL A 12 4.53 8.24 -10.19
N VAL A 13 4.89 7.34 -11.09
CA VAL A 13 4.08 6.94 -12.25
C VAL A 13 3.58 5.51 -12.02
N PHE A 14 2.33 5.24 -12.39
CA PHE A 14 1.74 3.90 -12.35
C PHE A 14 0.97 3.61 -13.63
N ILE A 15 0.76 2.33 -13.90
CA ILE A 15 -0.08 1.85 -15.01
C ILE A 15 -1.46 1.51 -14.41
N PRO A 16 -2.53 2.20 -14.83
CA PRO A 16 -3.88 1.88 -14.37
C PRO A 16 -4.28 0.45 -14.75
N CYS A 17 -5.08 -0.19 -13.90
CA CYS A 17 -5.66 -1.52 -14.10
C CYS A 17 -4.67 -2.69 -14.15
N GLU A 18 -3.37 -2.46 -13.98
CA GLU A 18 -2.39 -3.53 -13.79
C GLU A 18 -2.34 -3.89 -12.29
N ILE A 19 -2.75 -5.12 -11.95
CA ILE A 19 -2.84 -5.59 -10.56
C ILE A 19 -1.92 -6.80 -10.38
N HIS A 20 -1.07 -6.74 -9.36
CA HIS A 20 -0.16 -7.81 -8.94
C HIS A 20 -0.39 -8.11 -7.45
N GLU A 21 -0.04 -9.31 -7.00
CA GLU A 21 -0.29 -9.76 -5.61
C GLU A 21 0.52 -8.99 -4.56
N GLU A 22 1.72 -8.53 -4.95
CA GLU A 22 2.63 -7.77 -4.08
C GLU A 22 3.22 -6.58 -4.85
N GLY A 23 3.42 -5.46 -4.16
CA GLY A 23 4.10 -4.31 -4.77
C GLY A 23 3.88 -2.99 -4.07
N ILE A 24 4.29 -1.91 -4.73
CA ILE A 24 4.01 -0.55 -4.32
C ILE A 24 2.77 -0.06 -5.06
N TRP A 25 1.76 0.37 -4.30
CA TRP A 25 0.44 0.69 -4.80
C TRP A 25 0.02 2.10 -4.43
N PHE A 26 -0.81 2.67 -5.30
CA PHE A 26 -1.65 3.80 -4.98
C PHE A 26 -2.92 3.28 -4.32
N ILE A 27 -3.11 3.62 -3.06
CA ILE A 27 -4.30 3.23 -2.29
C ILE A 27 -5.03 4.48 -1.82
N ARG A 28 -6.35 4.48 -1.96
CA ARG A 28 -7.20 5.50 -1.38
C ARG A 28 -7.69 5.01 -0.02
N ILE A 29 -7.44 5.78 1.02
CA ILE A 29 -7.98 5.53 2.36
C ILE A 29 -8.79 6.76 2.73
N MET A 30 -10.11 6.59 2.86
CA MET A 30 -11.06 7.71 2.97
C MET A 30 -10.88 8.68 1.78
N ASP A 31 -10.55 9.93 2.06
CA ASP A 31 -10.43 10.98 1.04
C ASP A 31 -8.98 11.17 0.54
N ASP A 32 -8.01 10.55 1.20
CA ASP A 32 -6.59 10.71 0.91
C ASP A 32 -6.04 9.60 0.01
N LEU A 33 -5.11 9.97 -0.86
CA LEU A 33 -4.37 9.06 -1.72
C LEU A 33 -2.96 8.85 -1.16
N TYR A 34 -2.58 7.59 -0.98
CA TYR A 34 -1.27 7.21 -0.44
C TYR A 34 -0.53 6.30 -1.40
N VAL A 35 0.79 6.38 -1.38
CA VAL A 35 1.69 5.38 -1.97
C VAL A 35 2.23 4.50 -0.84
N LYS A 36 1.98 3.19 -0.90
CA LYS A 36 2.33 2.21 0.14
C LYS A 36 2.74 0.87 -0.46
N ARG A 37 3.52 0.07 0.28
CA ARG A 37 3.63 -1.36 -0.04
C ARG A 37 2.33 -2.04 0.39
N VAL A 38 1.81 -2.90 -0.48
CA VAL A 38 0.65 -3.72 -0.16
C VAL A 38 1.02 -5.18 -0.40
N GLU A 39 0.71 -6.01 0.59
CA GLU A 39 0.75 -7.46 0.50
C GLU A 39 -0.66 -8.00 0.67
N PHE A 40 -1.08 -8.85 -0.26
CA PHE A 40 -2.35 -9.54 -0.19
C PHE A 40 -2.19 -10.91 0.47
N ASP A 41 -2.93 -11.16 1.55
CA ASP A 41 -3.06 -12.49 2.15
C ASP A 41 -4.38 -13.12 1.67
N PRO A 42 -4.35 -13.98 0.63
CA PRO A 42 -5.54 -14.59 0.08
C PRO A 42 -6.19 -15.61 1.03
N ILE A 43 -5.40 -16.22 1.92
CA ILE A 43 -5.87 -17.26 2.84
C ILE A 43 -6.74 -16.63 3.91
N ASN A 44 -6.25 -15.56 4.53
CA ASN A 44 -6.94 -14.86 5.61
C ASN A 44 -7.84 -13.73 5.11
N ARG A 45 -7.85 -13.44 3.80
CA ARG A 45 -8.57 -12.33 3.17
C ARG A 45 -8.22 -10.98 3.81
N LYS A 46 -6.94 -10.75 4.03
CA LYS A 46 -6.43 -9.53 4.64
C LYS A 46 -5.49 -8.80 3.70
N ILE A 47 -5.50 -7.49 3.81
CA ILE A 47 -4.58 -6.60 3.12
C ILE A 47 -3.67 -6.00 4.17
N ARG A 48 -2.37 -6.19 3.98
CA ARG A 48 -1.35 -5.53 4.82
C ARG A 48 -0.78 -4.34 4.07
N ILE A 49 -0.95 -3.16 4.64
CA ILE A 49 -0.50 -1.88 4.10
C ILE A 49 0.69 -1.41 4.92
N MET A 50 1.84 -1.26 4.28
CA MET A 50 3.10 -1.00 4.97
C MET A 50 3.81 0.22 4.39
N SER A 51 4.62 0.85 5.24
CA SER A 51 5.59 1.84 4.81
C SER A 51 6.98 1.21 4.81
N GLU A 52 7.76 1.45 3.76
CA GLU A 52 9.21 1.14 3.71
C GLU A 52 10.04 1.99 4.67
N ASN A 53 9.43 2.53 5.72
CA ASN A 53 10.09 3.28 6.76
C ASN A 53 9.59 2.69 8.09
N PRO A 54 10.45 1.96 8.82
CA PRO A 54 10.08 1.26 10.06
C PRO A 54 9.50 2.16 11.15
N ARG A 55 9.66 3.48 11.02
CA ARG A 55 9.05 4.46 11.92
C ARG A 55 7.51 4.43 11.89
N TYR A 56 6.91 3.97 10.79
CA TYR A 56 5.46 3.94 10.63
C TYR A 56 4.96 2.51 10.77
N PRO A 57 3.94 2.26 11.64
CA PRO A 57 3.40 0.93 11.83
C PRO A 57 2.62 0.46 10.59
N ASP A 58 2.56 -0.85 10.44
CA ASP A 58 1.73 -1.47 9.43
C ASP A 58 0.25 -1.33 9.78
N ARG A 59 -0.58 -1.24 8.74
CA ARG A 59 -2.04 -1.23 8.85
C ARG A 59 -2.58 -2.51 8.22
N ILE A 60 -3.45 -3.21 8.92
CA ILE A 60 -4.10 -4.43 8.43
C ILE A 60 -5.57 -4.13 8.24
N GLU A 61 -6.09 -4.43 7.06
CA GLU A 61 -7.49 -4.22 6.68
C GLU A 61 -8.10 -5.52 6.14
N SER A 62 -9.42 -5.66 6.25
CA SER A 62 -10.12 -6.76 5.57
C SER A 62 -10.17 -6.50 4.07
N ALA A 63 -9.98 -7.55 3.26
CA ALA A 63 -10.01 -7.45 1.80
C ALA A 63 -11.40 -7.11 1.25
N ASP A 64 -12.47 -7.37 2.01
CA ASP A 64 -13.85 -7.07 1.65
C ASP A 64 -14.35 -5.70 2.17
N GLY A 65 -13.45 -4.93 2.83
CA GLY A 65 -13.79 -3.61 3.38
C GLY A 65 -14.75 -3.65 4.57
N GLN A 66 -15.01 -4.83 5.16
CA GLN A 66 -15.82 -4.95 6.37
C GLN A 66 -14.89 -4.93 7.60
N SER A 67 -15.15 -4.01 8.52
CA SER A 67 -14.41 -3.84 9.78
C SER A 67 -14.78 -4.87 10.84
#